data_AF-A0A291DNR0-F1
#
_entry.id   AF-A0A291DNR0-F1
#
_cell.length_a   1.000
_cell.length_b   1.000
_cell.length_c   1.000
_cell.angle_alpha   90.00
_cell.angle_beta   90.00
_cell.angle_gamma   90.00
#
_symmetry.space_group_name_H-M   'P 1'
#
loop_
_entity.id
_entity.type
_entity.pdbx_description
1 polymer ?
#
loop_
_entity_poly.entity_id
_entity_poly.type
_entity_poly.pdbx_seq_one_letter_code
_entity_poly.pdbx_strand_id
1 'polypeptide(L)' 'MAIAKGNTRLPVTLNEKRKQGLKHLNTKYKKSESKLMCIALDMLLEQEKAGFEIPALRK' A
#
# COMPACT_ATOMS: atom_id res chain seq x y z
N MET A 1 8.18 -19.12 10.01
CA MET A 1 7.16 -18.11 10.37
C MET A 1 5.79 -18.65 9.99
N ALA A 2 4.94 -18.99 10.96
CA ALA A 2 3.56 -19.38 10.69
C ALA A 2 2.73 -18.11 10.44
N ILE A 3 2.11 -18.01 9.27
CA ILE A 3 1.16 -16.93 8.97
C ILE A 3 -0.13 -17.27 9.73
N ALA A 4 -0.60 -16.35 10.57
CA ALA A 4 -1.85 -16.54 11.32
C ALA A 4 -3.00 -16.86 10.36
N LYS A 5 -3.82 -17.86 10.72
CA LYS A 5 -5.00 -18.32 9.96
C LYS A 5 -5.92 -17.12 9.73
N GLY A 6 -5.93 -16.57 8.51
CA GLY A 6 -6.69 -15.36 8.13
C GLY A 6 -5.87 -14.28 7.41
N ASN A 7 -4.54 -14.26 7.57
CA ASN A 7 -3.67 -13.36 6.81
C ASN A 7 -3.38 -13.94 5.42
N THR A 8 -4.21 -13.61 4.43
CA THR A 8 -3.92 -13.92 3.03
C THR A 8 -2.90 -12.92 2.49
N ARG A 9 -1.76 -13.41 2.01
CA ARG A 9 -0.79 -12.57 1.30
C ARG A 9 -1.28 -12.37 -0.13
N LEU A 10 -1.69 -11.16 -0.47
CA LEU A 10 -1.93 -10.81 -1.87
C LEU A 10 -0.57 -10.69 -2.59
N PRO A 11 -0.31 -11.44 -3.66
CA PRO A 11 0.88 -11.24 -4.47
C PRO A 11 0.73 -9.91 -5.22
N VAL A 12 1.52 -8.91 -4.84
CA VAL A 12 1.56 -7.61 -5.55
C VAL A 12 2.90 -7.49 -6.25
N THR A 13 2.88 -7.50 -7.58
CA THR A 13 4.07 -7.25 -8.39
C THR A 13 4.29 -5.74 -8.50
N LEU A 14 5.24 -5.21 -7.74
CA LEU A 14 5.66 -3.82 -7.84
C LEU A 14 6.70 -3.65 -8.96
N ASN A 15 6.54 -2.61 -9.78
CA ASN A 15 7.59 -2.19 -10.71
C ASN A 15 8.76 -1.53 -9.95
N GLU A 16 9.91 -1.37 -10.61
CA GLU A 16 11.13 -0.86 -9.96
C GLU A 16 10.95 0.54 -9.34
N LYS A 17 10.20 1.44 -9.99
CA LYS A 17 9.88 2.76 -9.44
C LYS A 17 9.11 2.65 -8.11
N ARG A 18 8.10 1.79 -8.05
CA ARG A 18 7.30 1.54 -6.83
C ARG A 18 8.13 0.87 -5.74
N LYS A 19 9.04 -0.04 -6.09
CA LYS A 19 9.98 -0.64 -5.11
C LYS A 19 10.89 0.40 -4.47
N GLN A 20 11.48 1.29 -5.27
CA GLN A 20 12.33 2.38 -4.77
C GLN A 20 11.54 3.34 -3.86
N GLY A 21 10.32 3.70 -4.26
CA GLY A 21 9.42 4.51 -3.43
C GLY A 21 9.10 3.84 -2.09
N LEU A 22 8.78 2.54 -2.11
CA LEU A 22 8.47 1.79 -0.89
C LEU A 22 9.68 1.68 0.04
N LYS A 23 10.88 1.45 -0.52
CA LYS A 23 12.15 1.45 0.24
C LYS A 23 12.39 2.81 0.89
N HIS A 24 12.17 3.91 0.17
CA HIS A 24 12.29 5.25 0.72
C HIS A 24 11.31 5.49 1.89
N LEU A 25 10.03 5.12 1.72
CA LEU A 25 9.00 5.26 2.75
C LEU A 25 9.31 4.40 3.99
N ASN A 26 9.81 3.18 3.79
CA ASN A 26 10.25 2.29 4.87
C ASN A 26 11.38 2.93 5.67
N THR A 27 12.42 3.44 5.01
CA THR A 27 13.53 4.14 5.68
C THR A 27 13.08 5.40 6.40
N LYS A 28 12.23 6.22 5.78
CA LYS A 28 11.75 7.49 6.35
C LYS A 28 10.88 7.28 7.60
N TYR A 29 9.92 6.37 7.54
CA TYR A 29 8.91 6.20 8.60
C TYR A 29 9.21 5.03 9.54
N LYS A 30 10.24 4.24 9.26
CA LYS A 30 10.64 3.04 10.03
C LYS A 30 9.46 2.08 10.24
N LYS A 31 8.67 1.85 9.19
CA LYS A 31 7.52 0.93 9.19
C LYS A 31 7.75 -0.19 8.18
N SER A 32 7.19 -1.37 8.45
CA SER A 32 7.23 -2.47 7.50
C SER A 32 6.50 -2.11 6.20
N GLU A 33 6.97 -2.66 5.09
CA GLU A 33 6.33 -2.50 3.77
C GLU A 33 4.85 -2.88 3.81
N SER A 34 4.50 -3.98 4.49
CA SER A 34 3.11 -4.38 4.68
C SER A 34 2.27 -3.32 5.37
N LYS A 35 2.80 -2.68 6.42
CA LYS A 35 2.07 -1.64 7.18
C LYS A 35 1.91 -0.37 6.35
N LEU A 36 2.92 0.01 5.57
CA LEU A 36 2.82 1.13 4.63
C LEU A 36 1.76 0.88 3.55
N MET A 37 1.69 -0.34 3.03
CA MET A 37 0.67 -0.72 2.04
C MET A 37 -0.75 -0.71 2.64
N CYS A 38 -0.94 -1.16 3.89
CA CYS A 38 -2.22 -1.03 4.58
C CYS A 38 -2.65 0.44 4.73
N ILE A 39 -1.73 1.31 5.19
CA ILE A 39 -2.02 2.74 5.34
C ILE A 39 -2.36 3.37 3.98
N ALA A 40 -1.64 3.01 2.92
CA ALA A 40 -1.94 3.51 1.58
C ALA A 40 -3.34 3.11 1.11
N LEU A 41 -3.80 1.90 1.46
CA LEU A 41 -5.16 1.44 1.17
C LEU A 41 -6.20 2.21 2.00
N ASP A 42 -5.95 2.42 3.29
CA ASP A 42 -6.85 3.19 4.16
C ASP A 42 -7.02 4.63 3.64
N MET A 43 -5.90 5.27 3.25
CA MET A 43 -5.91 6.61 2.63
C MET A 43 -6.69 6.64 1.31
N LEU A 44 -6.58 5.58 0.50
CA LEU A 44 -7.32 5.47 -0.77
C LEU A 44 -8.83 5.42 -0.52
N LEU A 45 -9.26 4.66 0.50
CA LEU A 45 -10.67 4.59 0.90
C LEU A 45 -11.17 5.91 1.49
N GLU A 46 -10.35 6.62 2.27
CA GLU A 46 -10.70 7.94 2.80
C GLU A 46 -10.84 8.99 1.68
N GLN A 47 -9.97 8.94 0.68
CA GLN A 47 -10.05 9.81 -0.50
C GLN A 47 -11.34 9.57 -1.28
N GLU A 48 -11.72 8.32 -1.49
CA GLU A 48 -12.98 7.95 -2.14
C GLU A 48 -14.20 8.48 -1.34
N LYS A 49 -14.21 8.29 -0.01
CA LYS A 49 -15.27 8.82 0.87
C LYS A 49 -15.37 10.35 0.84
N ALA A 50 -14.24 11.03 0.73
CA ALA A 50 -14.17 12.48 0.64
C ALA A 50 -14.49 13.01 -0.77
N GLY A 51 -14.79 12.13 -1.74
CA GLY A 51 -15.12 12.50 -3.11
C GLY A 51 -13.91 12.97 -3.93
N PHE A 52 -12.68 12.66 -3.51
CA PHE A 52 -11.49 12.93 -4.31
C PHE A 52 -11.47 12.01 -5.52
N GLU A 53 -11.51 12.60 -6.71
CA GLU A 53 -11.32 11.84 -7.94
C GLU A 53 -9.85 11.45 -8.10
N ILE A 54 -9.62 10.16 -8.34
CA ILE A 54 -8.29 9.63 -8.62
C ILE A 54 -8.27 9.20 -10.09
N PRO A 55 -7.71 10.02 -11.01
CA PRO A 55 -7.73 9.73 -12.44
C PRO A 55 -7.13 8.38 -12.81
N ALA A 56 -6.13 7.91 -12.06
CA ALA A 56 -5.49 6.61 -12.27
C ALA A 56 -6.40 5.40 -12.00
N LEU A 57 -7.54 5.59 -11.33
CA LEU A 57 -8.56 4.57 -11.10
C LEU A 57 -9.72 4.64 -12.12
N ARG A 58 -9.79 5.70 -12.93
CA ARG A 58 -10.73 5.78 -14.04
C ARG A 58 -10.14 5.01 -15.22
N LYS A 59 -10.93 4.09 -15.79
CA LYS A 59 -10.60 3.36 -17.01
C LYS A 59 -10.44 4.32 -18.20
#